data_AF-A0A1G3LBK8-F1
#
_entry.id   AF-A0A1G3LBK8-F1
#
_cell.length_a   1.000
_cell.length_b   1.000
_cell.length_c   1.000
_cell.angle_alpha   90.00
_cell.angle_beta   90.00
_cell.angle_gamma   90.00
#
_symmetry.space_group_name_H-M   'P 1'
#
loop_
_entity.id
_entity.type
_entity.pdbx_description
1 polymer ?
#
loop_
_entity_poly.entity_id
_entity_poly.type
_entity_poly.pdbx_seq_one_letter_code
_entity_poly.pdbx_strand_id
1 'polypeptide(L)'
;MSKMNLSKESFLAYLADLPEFANEIGTFTHMDNDEVYKQVILHIDTHKYFIEEKLPITITLKQSIASWFQNSYSPLMMAIEETHAEKLFPHMTKIELFLNISDHMYYLLEEKKRIELFNLGEGKSSDARDKLAAYVFIPFNQVVFSYISKYSTNRFRRFFAKLRLTKVHAKPKFQWK
;
A
#
# COMPACT_ATOMS: atom_id res chain seq x y z
N MET A 1 2.17 21.58 2.90
CA MET A 1 2.96 20.42 2.45
C MET A 1 3.96 20.91 1.41
N SER A 2 5.26 20.69 1.62
CA SER A 2 6.25 20.93 0.57
C SER A 2 6.11 19.79 -0.44
N LYS A 3 5.73 20.08 -1.69
CA LYS A 3 5.71 19.06 -2.75
C LYS A 3 7.16 18.72 -3.09
N MET A 4 7.53 17.44 -3.08
CA MET A 4 8.82 17.03 -3.62
C MET A 4 8.94 17.49 -5.07
N ASN A 5 9.99 18.26 -5.37
CA ASN A 5 10.32 18.66 -6.73
C ASN A 5 11.48 17.78 -7.23
N LEU A 6 11.14 16.54 -7.56
CA LEU A 6 12.07 15.56 -8.14
C LEU A 6 11.65 15.33 -9.60
N SER A 7 12.59 15.41 -10.55
CA SER A 7 12.30 15.03 -11.94
C SER A 7 12.23 13.50 -12.07
N LYS A 8 11.47 13.01 -13.06
CA LYS A 8 11.35 11.57 -13.33
C LYS A 8 12.71 10.94 -13.61
N GLU A 9 13.58 11.62 -14.36
CA GLU A 9 14.94 11.16 -14.67
C GLU A 9 15.79 11.04 -13.41
N SER A 10 15.69 12.04 -12.51
CA SER A 10 16.41 12.03 -11.24
C SER A 10 15.91 10.92 -10.32
N PHE A 11 14.60 10.66 -10.32
CA PHE A 11 14.01 9.54 -9.60
C PHE A 11 14.48 8.19 -10.15
N LEU A 12 14.43 7.99 -11.48
CA LEU A 12 14.87 6.75 -12.11
C LEU A 12 16.38 6.51 -11.93
N ALA A 13 17.21 7.55 -12.06
CA ALA A 13 18.63 7.46 -11.76
C ALA A 13 18.87 7.06 -10.30
N TYR A 14 18.10 7.65 -9.38
CA TYR A 14 18.18 7.31 -7.97
C TYR A 14 17.77 5.85 -7.70
N LEU A 15 16.73 5.33 -8.35
CA LEU A 15 16.35 3.93 -8.25
C LEU A 15 17.44 3.00 -8.80
N ALA A 16 18.11 3.40 -9.88
CA ALA A 16 19.19 2.61 -10.47
C ALA A 16 20.41 2.48 -9.54
N ASP A 17 20.65 3.48 -8.70
CA ASP A 17 21.74 3.49 -7.71
C ASP A 17 21.44 2.67 -6.44
N LEU A 18 20.22 2.15 -6.28
CA LEU A 18 19.83 1.35 -5.13
C LEU A 18 19.83 -0.15 -5.50
N PRO A 19 20.75 -0.96 -4.95
CA PRO A 19 20.86 -2.39 -5.29
C PRO A 19 19.57 -3.18 -5.07
N GLU A 20 18.78 -2.81 -4.06
CA GLU A 20 17.50 -3.43 -3.75
C GLU A 20 16.39 -3.12 -4.77
N PHE A 21 16.57 -2.11 -5.62
CA PHE A 21 15.66 -1.75 -6.70
C PHE A 21 16.09 -2.26 -8.07
N ALA A 22 17.31 -2.78 -8.22
CA ALA A 22 17.87 -3.15 -9.52
C ALA A 22 16.97 -4.09 -10.34
N ASN A 23 16.24 -4.98 -9.67
CA ASN A 23 15.30 -5.91 -10.30
C ASN A 23 13.91 -5.31 -10.59
N GLU A 24 13.57 -4.18 -9.98
CA GLU A 24 12.28 -3.49 -10.11
C GLU A 24 12.33 -2.30 -11.05
N ILE A 25 13.51 -1.92 -11.55
CA ILE A 25 13.68 -0.83 -12.53
C ILE A 25 12.71 -1.01 -13.71
N GLY A 26 12.55 -2.24 -14.21
CA GLY A 26 11.61 -2.58 -15.28
C GLY A 26 10.14 -2.23 -14.98
N THR A 27 9.74 -2.25 -13.71
CA THR A 27 8.40 -1.84 -13.28
C THR A 27 8.20 -0.33 -13.40
N PHE A 28 9.26 0.46 -13.20
CA PHE A 28 9.24 1.91 -13.28
C PHE A 28 9.65 2.48 -14.65
N THR A 29 10.34 1.71 -15.49
CA THR A 29 10.75 2.15 -16.84
C THR A 29 9.57 2.35 -17.80
N HIS A 30 8.48 1.62 -17.62
CA HIS A 30 7.25 1.75 -18.42
C HIS A 30 6.33 2.87 -17.93
N MET A 31 6.78 3.69 -16.97
CA MET A 31 6.04 4.83 -16.45
C MET A 31 6.11 6.01 -17.44
N ASP A 32 5.75 5.80 -18.70
CA ASP A 32 5.78 6.85 -19.74
C ASP A 32 4.74 7.95 -19.51
N ASN A 33 3.79 7.71 -18.59
CA ASN A 33 2.77 8.65 -18.18
C ASN A 33 3.24 9.48 -16.96
N ASP A 34 3.41 10.79 -17.17
CA ASP A 34 3.73 11.77 -16.12
C ASP A 34 2.76 11.74 -14.94
N GLU A 35 1.51 11.32 -15.15
CA GLU A 35 0.51 11.25 -14.09
C GLU A 35 0.81 10.12 -13.11
N VAL A 36 1.23 8.95 -13.60
CA VAL A 36 1.64 7.82 -12.76
C VAL A 36 2.87 8.20 -11.94
N TYR A 37 3.81 8.93 -12.55
CA TYR A 37 4.97 9.46 -11.84
C TYR A 37 4.57 10.39 -10.69
N LYS A 38 3.70 11.38 -10.96
CA LYS A 38 3.22 12.30 -9.92
C LYS A 38 2.53 11.56 -8.77
N GLN A 39 1.78 10.51 -9.06
CA GLN A 39 1.14 9.68 -8.04
C GLN A 39 2.16 8.92 -7.19
N VAL A 40 3.20 8.33 -7.79
CA VAL A 40 4.27 7.68 -7.03
C VAL A 40 4.97 8.67 -6.10
N ILE A 41 5.33 9.86 -6.60
CA ILE A 41 5.94 10.90 -5.77
C ILE A 41 5.01 11.33 -4.64
N LEU A 42 3.71 11.49 -4.91
CA LEU A 42 2.71 11.81 -3.88
C LEU A 42 2.64 10.72 -2.79
N HIS A 43 2.70 9.43 -3.16
CA HIS A 43 2.71 8.33 -2.20
C HIS A 43 3.97 8.33 -1.33
N ILE A 44 5.14 8.61 -1.92
CA ILE A 44 6.40 8.74 -1.18
C ILE A 44 6.36 9.96 -0.24
N ASP A 45 5.81 11.08 -0.69
CA ASP A 45 5.65 12.31 0.12
C ASP A 45 4.74 12.07 1.31
N THR A 46 3.63 11.37 1.07
CA THR A 46 2.67 10.99 2.10
C THR A 46 3.30 10.04 3.12
N HIS A 47 4.08 9.05 2.67
CA HIS A 47 4.84 8.15 3.55
C HIS A 47 5.87 8.91 4.40
N LYS A 48 6.62 9.84 3.80
CA LYS A 48 7.56 10.71 4.50
C LYS A 48 6.85 11.49 5.61
N TYR A 49 5.75 12.15 5.27
CA TYR A 49 4.97 12.93 6.22
C TYR A 49 4.55 12.08 7.44
N PHE A 50 4.04 10.86 7.22
CA PHE A 50 3.64 9.99 8.33
C PHE A 50 4.81 9.53 9.20
N ILE A 51 6.00 9.34 8.63
CA ILE A 51 7.20 9.05 9.43
C ILE A 51 7.55 10.24 10.32
N GLU A 52 7.63 11.44 9.74
CA GLU A 52 8.02 12.66 10.45
C GLU A 52 6.96 13.14 11.44
N GLU A 53 5.69 12.76 11.24
CA GLU A 53 4.61 12.98 12.20
C GLU A 53 4.73 12.06 13.43
N LYS A 54 5.12 10.79 13.22
CA LYS A 54 5.17 9.77 14.30
C LYS A 54 6.49 9.73 15.04
N LEU A 55 7.58 10.10 14.38
CA LEU A 55 8.93 10.08 14.92
C LEU A 55 9.50 11.50 14.89
N PRO A 56 10.15 11.98 15.95
CA PRO A 56 10.75 13.32 15.99
C PRO A 56 12.06 13.39 15.20
N ILE A 57 12.05 12.89 13.96
CA ILE A 57 13.18 12.86 13.05
C ILE A 57 12.76 13.50 11.73
N THR A 58 13.70 14.16 11.06
CA THR A 58 13.55 14.55 9.66
C THR A 58 14.33 13.56 8.81
N ILE A 59 13.70 13.03 7.77
CA ILE A 59 14.37 12.11 6.85
C ILE A 59 14.64 12.78 5.51
N THR A 60 15.79 12.45 4.94
CA THR A 60 16.17 12.88 3.59
C THR A 60 15.23 12.26 2.55
N LEU A 61 15.19 12.84 1.35
CA LEU A 61 14.51 12.26 0.19
C LEU A 61 14.94 10.80 -0.06
N LYS A 62 16.25 10.56 -0.03
CA LYS A 62 16.86 9.24 -0.21
C LYS A 62 16.33 8.22 0.81
N GLN A 63 16.28 8.61 2.09
CA GLN A 63 15.72 7.77 3.15
C GLN A 63 14.22 7.54 3.00
N SER A 64 13.46 8.56 2.57
CA SER A 64 12.02 8.44 2.32
C SER A 64 11.71 7.44 1.20
N ILE A 65 12.40 7.52 0.07
CA ILE A 65 12.21 6.58 -1.06
C ILE A 65 12.57 5.15 -0.63
N ALA A 66 13.72 4.95 0.02
CA ALA A 66 14.15 3.63 0.48
C ALA A 66 13.16 3.04 1.50
N SER A 67 12.72 3.86 2.46
CA SER A 67 11.73 3.45 3.46
C SER A 67 10.38 3.12 2.83
N TRP A 68 9.88 3.94 1.90
CA TRP A 68 8.63 3.69 1.20
C TRP A 68 8.70 2.36 0.43
N PHE A 69 9.83 2.09 -0.22
CA PHE A 69 9.98 0.85 -0.95
C PHE A 69 9.96 -0.38 -0.06
N GLN A 70 10.73 -0.36 1.03
CA GLN A 70 10.84 -1.48 1.96
C GLN A 70 9.53 -1.72 2.74
N ASN A 71 8.80 -0.67 3.09
CA ASN A 71 7.69 -0.76 4.03
C ASN A 71 6.31 -0.66 3.38
N SER A 72 6.22 -0.21 2.13
CA SER A 72 4.94 -0.03 1.43
C SER A 72 4.95 -0.70 0.05
N TYR A 73 5.89 -0.34 -0.82
CA TYR A 73 5.91 -0.86 -2.19
C TYR A 73 6.14 -2.38 -2.24
N SER A 74 7.28 -2.84 -1.74
CA SER A 74 7.69 -4.25 -1.85
C SER A 74 6.69 -5.19 -1.14
N PRO A 75 6.26 -4.92 0.10
CA PRO A 75 5.26 -5.77 0.77
C PRO A 75 3.92 -5.86 0.02
N LEU A 76 3.44 -4.75 -0.55
CA LEU A 76 2.19 -4.76 -1.30
C LEU A 76 2.36 -5.43 -2.67
N MET A 77 3.49 -5.21 -3.34
CA MET A 77 3.81 -5.90 -4.59
C MET A 77 3.92 -7.41 -4.40
N MET A 78 4.56 -7.88 -3.33
CA MET A 78 4.58 -9.30 -2.98
C MET A 78 3.16 -9.84 -2.80
N ALA A 79 2.28 -9.11 -2.09
CA ALA A 79 0.88 -9.51 -1.93
C ALA A 79 0.11 -9.56 -3.28
N ILE A 80 0.36 -8.61 -4.17
CA ILE A 80 -0.21 -8.62 -5.54
C ILE A 80 0.22 -9.88 -6.28
N GLU A 81 1.51 -10.22 -6.25
CA GLU A 81 2.07 -11.38 -6.94
C GLU A 81 1.61 -12.71 -6.34
N GLU A 82 1.61 -12.84 -5.00
CA GLU A 82 1.13 -14.02 -4.27
C GLU A 82 -0.35 -14.33 -4.55
N THR A 83 -1.15 -13.30 -4.76
CA THR A 83 -2.58 -13.42 -5.06
C THR A 83 -2.89 -13.51 -6.55
N HIS A 84 -1.88 -13.34 -7.41
CA HIS A 84 -2.01 -13.24 -8.86
C HIS A 84 -3.00 -12.15 -9.30
N ALA A 85 -3.07 -11.04 -8.57
CA ALA A 85 -4.02 -9.98 -8.84
C ALA A 85 -3.82 -9.37 -10.24
N GLU A 86 -2.58 -9.32 -10.73
CA GLU A 86 -2.22 -8.82 -12.06
C GLU A 86 -2.96 -9.53 -13.19
N LYS A 87 -3.24 -10.83 -13.04
CA LYS A 87 -3.96 -11.62 -14.05
C LYS A 87 -5.44 -11.21 -14.19
N LEU A 88 -5.98 -10.53 -13.18
CA LEU A 88 -7.37 -10.07 -13.13
C LEU A 88 -7.53 -8.66 -13.71
N PHE A 89 -6.43 -7.90 -13.78
CA PHE A 89 -6.39 -6.53 -14.27
C PHE A 89 -5.36 -6.40 -15.41
N PRO A 90 -5.50 -7.15 -16.52
CA PRO A 90 -4.50 -7.19 -17.60
C PRO A 90 -4.34 -5.87 -18.36
N HIS A 91 -5.23 -4.90 -18.12
CA HIS A 91 -5.19 -3.56 -18.71
C HIS A 91 -4.42 -2.55 -17.85
N MET A 92 -3.95 -2.96 -16.66
CA MET A 92 -3.14 -2.14 -15.77
C MET A 92 -1.71 -2.65 -15.75
N THR A 93 -0.76 -1.74 -15.72
CA THR A 93 0.63 -2.06 -15.37
C THR A 93 0.74 -2.45 -13.90
N LYS A 94 1.84 -3.13 -13.51
CA LYS A 94 2.10 -3.47 -12.11
C LYS A 94 2.07 -2.24 -11.20
N ILE A 95 2.65 -1.12 -11.64
CA ILE A 95 2.71 0.11 -10.86
C ILE A 95 1.33 0.78 -10.71
N GLU A 96 0.51 0.79 -11.77
CA GLU A 96 -0.86 1.31 -11.68
C GLU A 96 -1.73 0.45 -10.76
N LEU A 97 -1.59 -0.88 -10.82
CA LEU A 97 -2.28 -1.78 -9.93
C LEU A 97 -1.86 -1.56 -8.47
N PHE A 98 -0.56 -1.39 -8.22
CA PHE A 98 -0.05 -1.01 -6.90
C PHE A 98 -0.67 0.30 -6.40
N LEU A 99 -0.65 1.37 -7.20
CA LEU A 99 -1.17 2.68 -6.83
C LEU A 99 -2.66 2.59 -6.48
N ASN A 100 -3.45 1.93 -7.34
CA ASN A 100 -4.89 1.75 -7.11
C ASN A 100 -5.20 0.94 -5.84
N ILE A 101 -4.41 -0.09 -5.52
CA ILE A 101 -4.60 -0.88 -4.31
C ILE A 101 -4.13 -0.08 -3.07
N SER A 102 -3.06 0.70 -3.18
CA SER A 102 -2.58 1.59 -2.12
C SER A 102 -3.60 2.69 -1.78
N ASP A 103 -4.22 3.31 -2.79
CA ASP A 103 -5.32 4.27 -2.59
C ASP A 103 -6.55 3.61 -1.95
N HIS A 104 -6.88 2.37 -2.37
CA HIS A 104 -7.95 1.60 -1.74
C HIS A 104 -7.63 1.25 -0.28
N MET A 105 -6.36 0.99 0.06
CA MET A 105 -5.92 0.82 1.44
C MET A 105 -6.20 2.07 2.28
N TYR A 106 -5.85 3.26 1.75
CA TYR A 106 -6.14 4.52 2.42
C TYR A 106 -7.65 4.73 2.63
N TYR A 107 -8.46 4.43 1.62
CA TYR A 107 -9.93 4.45 1.74
C TYR A 107 -10.43 3.52 2.86
N LEU A 108 -9.92 2.28 2.95
CA LEU A 108 -10.31 1.33 4.00
C LEU A 108 -9.92 1.82 5.40
N LEU A 109 -8.77 2.47 5.54
CA LEU A 109 -8.32 3.06 6.81
C LEU A 109 -9.24 4.20 7.24
N GLU A 110 -9.60 5.11 6.33
CA GLU A 110 -10.52 6.22 6.60
C GLU A 110 -11.95 5.74 6.87
N GLU A 111 -12.44 4.72 6.15
CA GLU A 111 -13.75 4.11 6.40
C GLU A 111 -13.80 3.47 7.80
N LYS A 112 -12.77 2.70 8.16
CA LYS A 112 -12.66 2.09 9.50
C LYS A 112 -12.63 3.16 10.60
N LYS A 113 -11.83 4.22 10.42
CA LYS A 113 -11.79 5.38 11.33
C LYS A 113 -13.17 6.00 11.53
N ARG A 114 -13.91 6.21 10.43
CA ARG A 114 -15.24 6.81 10.46
C ARG A 114 -16.24 5.95 11.23
N ILE A 115 -16.28 4.65 10.96
CA ILE A 115 -17.17 3.71 11.67
C ILE A 115 -16.86 3.70 13.17
N GLU A 116 -15.58 3.71 13.54
CA GLU A 116 -15.19 3.72 14.95
C GLU A 116 -15.50 5.05 15.64
N LEU A 117 -15.28 6.20 15.00
CA LEU A 117 -15.71 7.52 15.51
C LEU A 117 -17.22 7.58 15.73
N PHE A 118 -18.00 7.01 14.81
CA PHE A 118 -19.45 6.86 14.97
C PHE A 118 -19.77 5.99 16.19
N ASN A 119 -19.12 4.83 16.34
CA ASN A 119 -19.33 3.92 17.47
C ASN A 119 -18.86 4.50 18.83
N LEU A 120 -17.87 5.40 18.84
CA LEU A 120 -17.38 6.11 20.03
C LEU A 120 -18.40 7.15 20.53
N GLY A 121 -19.19 7.75 19.62
CA GLY A 121 -20.30 8.63 19.95
C GLY A 121 -21.47 7.92 20.67
N GLU A 122 -21.54 6.59 20.60
CA GLU A 122 -22.58 5.77 21.24
C GLU A 122 -22.15 5.11 22.59
N GLY A 123 -21.14 5.67 23.27
CA GLY A 123 -20.87 5.33 24.68
C GLY A 123 -20.18 3.98 24.97
N LYS A 124 -19.56 3.33 23.98
CA LYS A 124 -18.79 2.08 24.18
C LYS A 124 -17.28 2.35 24.36
N SER A 125 -16.86 2.64 25.59
CA SER A 125 -15.45 2.78 25.97
C SER A 125 -14.77 1.43 26.26
N SER A 126 -13.54 1.28 25.78
CA SER A 126 -12.41 0.70 26.54
C SER A 126 -11.13 1.00 25.75
N ASP A 127 -10.20 1.68 26.42
CA ASP A 127 -8.87 2.14 26.02
C ASP A 127 -8.61 2.54 24.54
N ALA A 128 -8.51 3.86 24.29
CA ALA A 128 -8.19 4.42 22.98
C ALA A 128 -6.81 3.97 22.46
N ARG A 129 -5.87 3.60 23.36
CA ARG A 129 -4.52 3.16 22.98
C ARG A 129 -4.50 1.76 22.35
N ASP A 130 -5.31 0.83 22.85
CA ASP A 130 -5.44 -0.52 22.29
C ASP A 130 -6.19 -0.51 20.95
N LYS A 131 -7.18 0.37 20.80
CA LYS A 131 -7.91 0.57 19.53
C LYS A 131 -7.01 1.18 18.45
N LEU A 132 -6.10 2.10 18.82
CA LEU A 132 -5.09 2.66 17.94
C LEU A 132 -4.01 1.64 17.55
N ALA A 133 -3.66 0.66 18.39
CA ALA A 133 -2.75 -0.42 17.98
C ALA A 133 -3.39 -1.35 16.93
N ALA A 134 -4.69 -1.64 17.04
CA ALA A 134 -5.47 -2.38 16.03
C ALA A 134 -5.77 -1.55 14.75
N TYR A 135 -5.50 -0.25 14.80
CA TYR A 135 -5.65 0.72 13.70
C TYR A 135 -4.49 0.65 12.69
N VAL A 136 -3.35 0.08 13.08
CA VAL A 136 -2.06 0.30 12.39
C VAL A 136 -1.70 -0.77 11.35
N PHE A 137 -2.43 -1.88 11.24
CA PHE A 137 -2.04 -2.92 10.26
C PHE A 137 -3.24 -3.64 9.62
N ILE A 138 -3.66 -3.18 8.44
CA ILE A 138 -4.43 -4.04 7.53
C ILE A 138 -3.41 -4.89 6.77
N PRO A 139 -3.43 -6.23 6.87
CA PRO A 139 -2.51 -7.06 6.12
C PRO A 139 -2.67 -6.82 4.61
N PHE A 140 -1.57 -6.63 3.87
CA PHE A 140 -1.62 -6.31 2.44
C PHE A 140 -2.44 -7.33 1.63
N ASN A 141 -2.35 -8.62 1.93
CA ASN A 141 -3.20 -9.64 1.31
C ASN A 141 -4.71 -9.37 1.50
N GLN A 142 -5.14 -8.85 2.66
CA GLN A 142 -6.53 -8.48 2.87
C GLN A 142 -6.94 -7.24 2.05
N VAL A 143 -6.05 -6.26 1.92
CA VAL A 143 -6.26 -5.09 1.05
C VAL A 143 -6.44 -5.54 -0.39
N VAL A 144 -5.54 -6.39 -0.89
CA VAL A 144 -5.57 -6.91 -2.27
C VAL A 144 -6.86 -7.70 -2.51
N PHE A 145 -7.25 -8.61 -1.62
CA PHE A 145 -8.52 -9.34 -1.77
C PHE A 145 -9.75 -8.42 -1.71
N SER A 146 -9.73 -7.40 -0.85
CA SER A 146 -10.79 -6.39 -0.78
C SER A 146 -10.91 -5.64 -2.11
N TYR A 147 -9.78 -5.21 -2.68
CA TYR A 147 -9.72 -4.56 -3.99
C TYR A 147 -10.25 -5.48 -5.10
N ILE A 148 -9.74 -6.71 -5.21
CA ILE A 148 -10.20 -7.71 -6.18
C ILE A 148 -11.72 -7.92 -6.06
N SER A 149 -12.22 -8.09 -4.83
CA SER A 149 -13.65 -8.30 -4.58
C SER A 149 -14.52 -7.14 -5.06
N LYS A 150 -14.01 -5.90 -4.92
CA LYS A 150 -14.73 -4.67 -5.27
C LYS A 150 -14.67 -4.36 -6.78
N TYR A 151 -13.52 -4.58 -7.42
CA TYR A 151 -13.24 -4.06 -8.77
C TYR A 151 -13.05 -5.13 -9.85
N SER A 152 -12.96 -6.42 -9.52
CA SER A 152 -12.90 -7.48 -10.54
C SER A 152 -14.28 -7.80 -11.12
N THR A 153 -14.32 -8.32 -12.35
CA THR A 153 -15.57 -8.71 -13.01
C THR A 153 -16.30 -9.84 -12.28
N ASN A 154 -17.61 -9.98 -12.52
CA ASN A 154 -18.47 -10.99 -11.89
C ASN A 154 -17.94 -12.45 -12.01
N ARG A 155 -17.19 -12.76 -13.07
CA ARG A 155 -16.57 -14.09 -13.26
C ARG A 155 -15.52 -14.39 -12.18
N PHE A 156 -14.70 -13.40 -11.83
CA PHE A 156 -13.63 -13.55 -10.84
C PHE A 156 -14.13 -13.38 -9.41
N ARG A 157 -15.12 -12.51 -9.20
CA ARG A 157 -15.79 -12.34 -7.91
C ARG A 157 -16.30 -13.67 -7.32
N ARG A 158 -16.86 -14.55 -8.17
CA ARG A 158 -17.31 -15.91 -7.77
C ARG A 158 -16.16 -16.88 -7.47
N PHE A 159 -15.05 -16.78 -8.21
CA PHE A 159 -13.85 -17.60 -7.98
C PHE A 159 -13.19 -17.26 -6.62
N PHE A 160 -13.04 -15.97 -6.32
CA PHE A 160 -12.44 -15.54 -5.05
C PHE A 160 -13.37 -15.68 -3.85
N ALA A 161 -14.69 -15.60 -4.02
CA ALA A 161 -15.64 -15.97 -2.96
C ALA A 161 -15.44 -17.42 -2.49
N LYS A 162 -15.06 -18.35 -3.38
CA LYS A 162 -14.72 -19.74 -3.03
C LYS A 162 -13.37 -19.86 -2.32
N LEU A 163 -12.34 -19.12 -2.77
CA LEU A 163 -11.00 -19.10 -2.14
C LEU A 163 -10.99 -18.47 -0.74
N ARG A 164 -11.85 -17.47 -0.49
CA ARG A 164 -11.99 -16.83 0.83
C ARG A 164 -12.48 -17.83 1.89
N LEU A 165 -13.23 -18.86 1.49
CA LEU A 165 -13.69 -19.92 2.40
C LEU A 165 -12.59 -20.94 2.75
N THR A 166 -11.51 -21.02 1.96
CA THR A 166 -10.45 -22.03 2.17
C THR A 166 -9.22 -21.52 2.92
N LYS A 167 -8.99 -20.20 3.01
CA LYS A 167 -7.74 -19.63 3.57
C LYS A 167 -7.87 -18.80 4.86
N VAL A 168 -9.07 -18.61 5.43
CA VAL A 168 -9.28 -17.76 6.63
C VAL A 168 -8.68 -18.34 7.94
N HIS A 169 -8.19 -19.58 7.95
CA HIS A 169 -7.70 -20.23 9.18
C HIS A 169 -6.17 -20.26 9.39
N ALA A 170 -5.37 -19.71 8.49
CA ALA A 170 -3.92 -19.62 8.72
C ALA A 170 -3.55 -18.31 9.41
N LYS A 171 -3.46 -18.32 10.76
CA LYS A 171 -2.84 -17.21 11.51
C LYS A 171 -1.38 -17.07 11.06
N PRO A 172 -0.91 -15.88 10.64
CA PRO A 172 0.52 -15.66 10.44
C PRO A 172 1.22 -15.78 11.79
N LYS A 173 2.12 -16.77 11.92
CA LYS A 173 3.05 -16.85 13.06
C LYS A 173 4.18 -15.85 12.81
N PHE A 174 3.97 -14.59 13.19
CA PHE A 174 5.04 -13.62 13.31
C PHE A 174 5.60 -13.70 14.74
N GLN A 175 6.82 -14.20 14.90
CA GLN A 175 7.57 -14.16 16.15
C GLN A 175 8.68 -13.13 15.99
N TRP A 176 8.65 -12.08 16.81
CA TRP A 176 9.79 -11.17 16.96
C TRP A 176 10.88 -11.87 17.78
N LYS A 177 12.13 -11.79 17.33
CA LYS A 177 13.33 -11.98 18.14
C LYS A 177 13.96 -10.62 18.38
#